data_AF-Q21BF3-F1
#
_entry.id   AF-Q21BF3-F1
#
_cell.length_a   1.000
_cell.length_b   1.000
_cell.length_c   1.000
_cell.angle_alpha   90.00
_cell.angle_beta   90.00
_cell.angle_gamma   90.00
#
_symmetry.space_group_name_H-M   'P 1'
#
loop_
_entity.id
_entity.type
_entity.pdbx_description
1 polymer ?
#
loop_
_entity_poly.entity_id
_entity_poly.type
_entity_poly.pdbx_seq_one_letter_code
_entity_poly.pdbx_strand_id
1 'polypeptide(L)' 'MLSEKTPATLEEIRTRVYYALHRHPLCRNVQFEIVPTPRSRKGGNWTISMHSVEPDALWEASDIVADIQDAYQLAA' A
#
# COMPACT_ATOMS: atom_id res chain seq x y z
N MET A 1 -0.57 -23.66 -2.53
CA MET A 1 0.23 -23.06 -1.44
C MET A 1 -0.33 -21.67 -1.23
N LEU A 2 -0.98 -21.42 -0.09
CA LEU A 2 -1.52 -20.10 0.24
C LEU A 2 -0.30 -19.21 0.51
N SER A 3 -0.07 -18.18 -0.30
CA SER A 3 0.95 -17.17 0.00
C SER A 3 0.61 -16.59 1.38
N GLU A 4 1.38 -16.96 2.39
CA GLU A 4 1.23 -16.46 3.75
C GLU A 4 1.61 -14.98 3.73
N LYS A 5 0.62 -14.11 3.47
CA LYS A 5 0.83 -12.67 3.48
C LYS A 5 1.57 -12.29 4.75
N THR A 6 2.61 -11.49 4.62
CA THR A 6 3.43 -11.13 5.78
C THR A 6 2.58 -10.23 6.68
N PRO A 7 2.34 -10.61 7.96
CA PRO A 7 1.64 -9.75 8.88
C PRO A 7 2.52 -8.52 9.15
N ALA A 8 2.00 -7.34 8.84
CA ALA A 8 2.67 -6.07 9.04
C ALA A 8 1.70 -5.06 9.64
N THR A 9 2.22 -4.12 10.42
CA THR A 9 1.45 -3.00 10.96
C THR A 9 1.19 -1.93 9.88
N LEU A 10 0.19 -1.07 10.10
CA LEU A 10 -0.09 0.06 9.20
C LEU A 10 1.15 0.95 8.98
N GLU A 11 1.96 1.15 10.02
CA GLU A 11 3.17 1.98 9.96
C GLU A 11 4.27 1.33 9.10
N GLU A 12 4.45 0.01 9.20
CA GLU A 12 5.38 -0.73 8.35
C GLU A 12 4.94 -0.72 6.89
N ILE A 13 3.66 -0.95 6.63
CA ILE A 13 3.09 -0.87 5.29
C ILE A 13 3.30 0.53 4.73
N ARG A 14 2.99 1.58 5.50
CA ARG A 14 3.22 2.98 5.12
C ARG A 14 4.67 3.24 4.75
N THR A 15 5.59 2.76 5.56
CA THR A 15 7.02 2.91 5.34
C THR A 15 7.46 2.19 4.06
N ARG A 16 6.96 0.97 3.82
CA ARG A 16 7.26 0.22 2.60
C ARG A 16 6.70 0.88 1.34
N VAL A 17 5.45 1.34 1.37
CA VAL A 17 4.85 2.09 0.26
C VAL A 17 5.64 3.36 0.00
N TYR A 18 6.03 4.08 1.06
CA TYR A 18 6.85 5.28 0.94
C TYR A 18 8.18 4.99 0.23
N TYR A 19 8.92 3.99 0.68
CA TYR A 19 10.19 3.61 0.04
C TYR A 19 9.99 3.12 -1.40
N ALA A 20 8.92 2.36 -1.65
CA ALA A 20 8.61 1.82 -2.97
C ALA A 20 8.16 2.91 -3.96
N LEU A 21 7.46 3.94 -3.52
CA LEU A 21 7.16 5.11 -4.36
C LEU A 21 8.40 6.00 -4.51
N HIS A 22 9.20 6.18 -3.46
CA HIS A 22 10.37 7.06 -3.49
C HIS A 22 11.51 6.55 -4.39
N ARG A 23 11.61 5.22 -4.60
CA ARG A 23 12.56 4.64 -5.57
C ARG A 23 12.20 4.97 -7.03
N HIS A 24 10.94 5.32 -7.32
CA HIS A 24 10.53 5.74 -8.66
C HIS A 24 10.62 7.28 -8.76
N PRO A 25 11.37 7.83 -9.73
CA PRO A 25 11.54 9.28 -9.86
C PRO A 25 10.21 10.00 -10.14
N LEU A 26 9.27 9.34 -10.83
CA LEU A 26 7.94 9.85 -11.15
C LEU A 26 6.97 9.82 -9.95
N CYS A 27 7.17 8.89 -9.02
CA CYS A 27 6.30 8.71 -7.86
C CYS A 27 6.76 9.50 -6.62
N ARG A 28 7.85 10.26 -6.71
CA ARG A 28 8.48 10.92 -5.54
C ARG A 28 7.59 11.95 -4.83
N ASN A 29 6.69 12.61 -5.56
CA ASN A 29 5.74 13.59 -5.01
C ASN A 29 4.33 13.03 -4.77
N VAL A 30 4.13 11.72 -4.98
CA VAL A 30 2.84 11.07 -4.75
C VAL A 30 2.49 11.14 -3.27
N GLN A 31 1.32 11.70 -2.97
CA GLN A 31 0.75 11.63 -1.64
C GLN A 31 -0.07 10.34 -1.55
N PHE A 32 -0.01 9.66 -0.42
CA PHE A 32 -0.83 8.49 -0.20
C PHE A 32 -1.22 8.43 1.27
N GLU A 33 -2.39 7.87 1.51
CA GLU A 33 -2.96 7.67 2.83
C GLU A 33 -3.38 6.21 2.95
N ILE A 34 -3.08 5.60 4.10
CA ILE A 34 -3.55 4.25 4.40
C ILE A 34 -4.78 4.36 5.27
N VAL A 35 -5.91 3.95 4.73
CA VAL A 35 -7.19 3.97 5.43
C VAL A 35 -7.47 2.55 5.93
N PRO A 36 -7.48 2.31 7.25
CA PRO A 36 -7.98 1.05 7.79
C PRO A 36 -9.49 1.00 7.49
N THR A 37 -9.94 -0.02 6.76
CA THR A 37 -11.37 -0.15 6.49
C THR A 37 -12.06 -0.80 7.69
N PRO A 38 -13.05 -0.13 8.32
CA PRO A 38 -13.65 -0.60 9.58
C PRO A 38 -14.68 -1.74 9.38
N ARG A 39 -14.45 -2.67 8.45
CA ARG A 39 -15.32 -3.83 8.22
C ARG A 39 -14.54 -5.09 7.88
N SER A 40 -14.18 -5.88 8.90
CA SER A 40 -14.62 -7.28 8.97
C SER A 40 -14.06 -8.04 10.18
N ARG A 41 -14.92 -8.93 10.68
CA ARG A 41 -14.75 -9.86 11.82
C ARG A 41 -13.64 -10.92 11.67
N LYS A 42 -12.78 -10.83 10.65
CA LYS A 42 -11.85 -11.90 10.24
C LYS A 42 -10.43 -11.44 9.84
N GLY A 43 -10.09 -10.18 10.06
CA GLY A 43 -8.79 -9.62 9.68
C GLY A 43 -8.98 -8.20 9.16
N GLY A 44 -8.21 -7.26 9.69
CA GLY A 44 -8.31 -5.85 9.33
C GLY A 44 -7.99 -5.67 7.85
N ASN A 45 -8.99 -5.30 7.05
CA ASN A 45 -8.74 -4.89 5.68
C ASN A 45 -8.30 -3.43 5.68
N TRP A 46 -7.32 -3.08 4.86
CA TRP A 46 -6.78 -1.74 4.75
C TRP A 46 -6.63 -1.39 3.28
N THR A 47 -6.82 -0.11 2.96
CA THR A 47 -6.79 0.39 1.59
C THR A 47 -5.81 1.55 1.50
N ILE A 48 -5.07 1.64 0.40
CA ILE A 48 -4.23 2.79 0.09
C ILE A 48 -5.02 3.73 -0.81
N SER A 49 -5.25 4.94 -0.33
CA SER A 49 -5.78 6.06 -1.11
C SER A 49 -4.61 6.88 -1.61
N MET A 50 -4.43 6.97 -2.92
CA MET A 50 -3.40 7.82 -3.51
C MET A 50 -3.98 9.19 -3.87
N HIS A 51 -3.27 10.24 -3.50
CA HIS A 51 -3.61 11.64 -3.73
C HIS A 51 -2.47 12.32 -4.50
N SER A 52 -2.79 13.24 -5.41
CA SER A 52 -1.77 13.98 -6.18
C SER A 52 -0.81 13.08 -6.96
N VAL A 53 -1.33 12.04 -7.61
CA VAL A 53 -0.55 11.18 -8.52
C VAL A 53 -0.56 11.78 -9.91
N GLU A 54 0.61 11.99 -10.50
CA GLU A 54 0.70 12.39 -11.90
C GLU A 54 0.17 11.26 -12.80
N PRO A 55 -0.53 11.55 -13.91
CA PRO A 55 -1.12 10.52 -14.76
C PRO A 55 -0.08 9.53 -15.31
N ASP A 56 1.15 9.97 -15.51
CA ASP A 56 2.28 9.13 -15.93
C ASP A 56 2.73 8.16 -14.80
N ALA A 57 2.62 8.62 -13.54
CA ALA A 57 2.95 7.85 -12.34
C ALA A 57 1.78 6.99 -11.83
N LEU A 58 0.56 7.19 -12.33
CA LEU A 58 -0.64 6.51 -11.82
C LEU A 58 -0.57 5.00 -11.97
N TRP A 59 -0.11 4.53 -13.13
CA TRP A 59 0.06 3.09 -13.38
C TRP A 59 1.13 2.48 -12.48
N GLU A 60 2.31 3.10 -12.42
CA GLU A 60 3.42 2.65 -11.58
C GLU A 60 3.03 2.60 -10.09
N ALA A 61 2.40 3.67 -9.60
CA ALA A 61 1.95 3.75 -8.21
C ALA A 61 0.88 2.69 -7.91
N SER A 62 -0.03 2.43 -8.85
CA SER A 62 -1.07 1.39 -8.69
C SER A 62 -0.46 -0.01 -8.64
N ASP A 63 0.54 -0.29 -9.48
CA ASP A 63 1.23 -1.58 -9.51
C ASP A 63 2.01 -1.85 -8.21
N ILE A 64 2.75 -0.84 -7.73
CA ILE A 64 3.46 -0.88 -6.44
C ILE A 64 2.49 -1.11 -5.28
N VAL A 65 1.37 -0.40 -5.25
CA VAL A 65 0.34 -0.56 -4.22
C VAL A 65 -0.26 -1.96 -4.25
N ALA A 66 -0.55 -2.49 -5.43
CA ALA A 66 -1.09 -3.84 -5.60
C ALA A 66 -0.11 -4.92 -5.11
N ASP A 67 1.19 -4.81 -5.44
CA ASP A 67 2.23 -5.72 -4.96
C ASP A 67 2.31 -5.74 -3.42
N ILE A 68 2.25 -4.56 -2.79
CA ILE A 68 2.29 -4.45 -1.32
C ILE A 68 1.01 -5.01 -0.69
N GLN A 69 -0.17 -4.75 -1.25
CA GLN A 69 -1.43 -5.31 -0.76
C GLN A 69 -1.51 -6.83 -0.92
N ASP A 70 -0.86 -7.39 -1.94
CA ASP A 70 -0.77 -8.83 -2.12
C ASP A 70 0.24 -9.46 -1.13
N ALA A 71 1.41 -8.82 -0.96
CA ALA A 71 2.48 -9.31 -0.10
C ALA A 71 2.18 -9.19 1.41
N TYR A 72 1.45 -8.16 1.84
CA TYR A 72 1.24 -7.84 3.25
C TYR A 72 -0.22 -7.95 3.67
N GLN A 73 -0.43 -8.47 4.88
CA GLN A 73 -1.71 -8.39 5.58
C GLN A 73 -1.56 -7.53 6.82
N LEU A 74 -2.62 -6.82 7.21
CA LEU A 74 -2.60 -6.08 8.46
C LEU A 74 -2.61 -7.07 9.62
N ALA A 75 -1.56 -7.03 10.45
CA ALA A 75 -1.54 -7.77 11.71
C ALA A 75 -2.65 -7.22 12.63
N ALA A 76 -3.44 -8.14 13.21
CA ALA A 76 -4.54 -7.82 14.12
C ALA A 76 -4.05 -7.41 15.51
#